data_AF-A0A916QXQ4-F1
#
_entry.id   AF-A0A916QXQ4-F1
#
_cell.length_a   1.000
_cell.length_b   1.000
_cell.length_c   1.000
_cell.angle_alpha   90.00
_cell.angle_beta   90.00
_cell.angle_gamma   90.00
#
_symmetry.space_group_name_H-M   'P 1'
#
loop_
_entity.id
_entity.type
_entity.pdbx_description
1 polymer ?
#
loop_
_entity_poly.entity_id
_entity_poly.type
_entity_poly.pdbx_seq_one_letter_code
_entity_poly.pdbx_strand_id
1 'polypeptide(L)' 'MQLVEKHTINRQHKFWKECDYLALQSKHLYNAANYTQRQYFFAEGKYYNSIDIYHQTKNHEAILDTYQQK' A
#
# COMPACT_ATOMS: atom_id res chain seq x y z
N MET A 1 -12.23 -20.18 -15.75
CA MET A 1 -12.12 -20.00 -14.28
C MET A 1 -11.04 -20.95 -13.79
N GLN A 2 -9.93 -20.45 -13.25
CA GLN A 2 -8.85 -21.30 -12.71
C GLN A 2 -9.17 -21.67 -11.26
N LEU A 3 -8.99 -22.95 -10.91
CA LEU A 3 -9.12 -23.39 -9.53
C LEU A 3 -7.87 -22.93 -8.77
N VAL A 4 -8.05 -21.98 -7.85
CA VAL A 4 -6.96 -21.48 -7.01
C VAL A 4 -7.27 -21.79 -5.56
N GLU A 5 -6.24 -22.12 -4.80
CA GLU A 5 -6.36 -22.36 -3.36
C GLU A 5 -6.68 -21.05 -2.63
N LYS A 6 -7.68 -21.09 -1.73
CA LYS A 6 -8.07 -19.95 -0.90
C LYS A 6 -7.98 -20.32 0.57
N HIS A 7 -7.12 -19.60 1.30
CA HIS A 7 -7.05 -19.68 2.75
C HIS A 7 -7.84 -18.54 3.38
N THR A 8 -8.84 -18.88 4.19
CA THR A 8 -9.61 -17.87 4.95
C THR A 8 -8.98 -17.70 6.33
N ILE A 9 -8.50 -16.49 6.62
CA ILE A 9 -7.89 -16.13 7.91
C ILE A 9 -8.97 -15.54 8.81
N ASN A 10 -9.24 -16.18 9.95
CA ASN A 10 -10.11 -15.66 11.00
C ASN A 10 -9.28 -14.95 12.09
N ARG A 11 -9.94 -14.32 13.06
CA ARG A 11 -9.26 -13.56 14.14
C ARG A 11 -8.37 -14.42 15.04
N GLN A 12 -8.63 -15.72 15.14
CA GLN A 12 -7.84 -16.66 15.93
C GLN A 12 -6.63 -17.22 15.16
N HIS A 13 -6.53 -16.95 13.87
CA HIS A 13 -5.44 -17.45 13.03
C HIS A 13 -4.11 -16.77 13.38
N LYS A 14 -3.01 -17.53 13.40
CA LYS A 14 -1.67 -17.04 13.78
C LYS A 14 -1.20 -15.82 12.98
N PHE A 15 -1.60 -15.72 11.71
CA PHE A 15 -1.24 -14.61 10.82
C PHE A 15 -2.24 -13.45 10.83
N TRP A 16 -3.33 -13.52 11.60
CA TRP A 16 -4.37 -12.50 11.56
C TRP A 16 -3.83 -11.09 11.86
N LYS A 17 -3.02 -10.96 12.91
CA LYS A 17 -2.44 -9.66 13.32
C LYS A 17 -1.51 -9.08 12.25
N GLU A 18 -0.70 -9.92 11.63
CA GLU A 18 0.23 -9.51 10.57
C GLU A 18 -0.55 -9.06 9.33
N CYS A 19 -1.55 -9.83 8.90
CA CYS A 19 -2.41 -9.44 7.79
C CYS A 19 -3.17 -8.13 8.05
N ASP A 20 -3.69 -7.94 9.27
CA ASP A 20 -4.40 -6.72 9.68
C ASP A 20 -3.47 -5.50 9.61
N TYR A 21 -2.26 -5.64 10.17
CA TYR A 21 -1.22 -4.61 10.10
C TYR A 21 -0.84 -4.27 8.65
N LEU A 22 -0.54 -5.27 7.83
CA LEU A 22 -0.16 -5.07 6.42
C LEU A 22 -1.30 -4.45 5.60
N ALA A 23 -2.55 -4.82 5.87
CA ALA A 23 -3.72 -4.23 5.22
C ALA A 23 -3.86 -2.74 5.58
N LEU A 24 -3.61 -2.38 6.84
CA LEU A 24 -3.59 -0.98 7.29
C LEU A 24 -2.48 -0.20 6.59
N GLN A 25 -1.25 -0.72 6.56
CA GLN A 25 -0.12 -0.06 5.89
C GLN A 25 -0.36 0.12 4.39
N SER A 26 -0.94 -0.88 3.73
CA SER A 26 -1.34 -0.79 2.32
C SER A 26 -2.35 0.34 2.08
N LYS A 27 -3.35 0.48 2.96
CA LYS A 27 -4.31 1.59 2.90
C LYS A 27 -3.63 2.95 3.08
N HIS A 28 -2.70 3.07 4.03
CA HIS A 28 -1.95 4.31 4.23
C HIS A 28 -1.12 4.69 3.01
N LEU A 29 -0.39 3.73 2.44
CA LEU A 29 0.40 3.94 1.23
C LEU A 29 -0.48 4.38 0.05
N TYR A 30 -1.63 3.72 -0.16
CA TYR A 30 -2.57 4.09 -1.21
C TYR A 30 -3.10 5.52 -1.05
N ASN A 31 -3.44 5.90 0.18
CA ASN A 31 -3.91 7.25 0.48
C ASN A 31 -2.80 8.29 0.23
N ALA A 32 -1.56 8.01 0.63
CA ALA A 32 -0.41 8.88 0.39
C ALA A 32 -0.14 9.06 -1.12
N ALA A 33 -0.12 7.98 -1.89
CA ALA A 33 0.05 8.04 -3.34
C ALA A 33 -1.04 8.87 -4.02
N ASN A 34 -2.31 8.66 -3.63
CA ASN A 34 -3.43 9.44 -4.15
C ASN A 34 -3.34 10.92 -3.78
N TYR A 35 -2.90 11.24 -2.56
CA TYR A 35 -2.68 12.61 -2.15
C TYR A 35 -1.62 13.27 -3.03
N THR A 36 -0.45 12.64 -3.18
CA THR A 36 0.65 13.14 -4.03
C THR A 36 0.21 13.35 -5.47
N GLN A 37 -0.52 12.39 -6.05
CA GLN A 37 -1.03 12.49 -7.42
C GLN A 37 -1.99 13.68 -7.59
N ARG A 38 -2.89 13.91 -6.62
CA ARG A 38 -3.82 15.04 -6.65
C ARG A 38 -3.11 16.38 -6.49
N GLN A 39 -2.11 16.47 -5.63
CA GLN A 39 -1.31 17.68 -5.47
C GLN A 39 -0.64 18.06 -6.79
N TYR A 40 -0.03 17.09 -7.48
CA TYR A 40 0.60 17.33 -8.78
C TYR A 40 -0.42 17.74 -9.85
N PHE A 41 -1.60 17.11 -9.86
CA PHE A 41 -2.66 17.48 -10.78
C PHE A 41 -3.16 18.92 -10.54
N PHE A 42 -3.38 19.33 -9.29
CA PHE A 42 -3.85 20.69 -9.02
C PHE A 42 -2.80 21.76 -9.29
N ALA A 43 -1.51 21.46 -9.12
CA ALA A 43 -0.43 22.39 -9.42
C ALA A 43 -0.16 22.51 -10.93
N GLU A 44 -0.12 21.39 -11.65
CA GLU A 44 0.45 21.32 -13.01
C GLU A 44 -0.53 20.79 -14.08
N GLY A 45 -1.72 20.35 -13.68
CA GLY A 45 -2.70 19.73 -14.58
C GLY A 45 -2.28 18.35 -15.11
N LYS A 46 -1.27 17.72 -14.49
CA LYS A 46 -0.64 16.47 -14.95
C LYS A 46 -0.79 15.33 -13.95
N TYR A 47 -0.48 14.13 -14.40
CA TYR A 47 -0.47 12.91 -13.60
C TYR A 47 0.91 12.26 -13.66
N TYR A 48 1.39 11.74 -12.54
CA TYR A 48 2.53 10.82 -12.55
C TYR A 48 2.14 9.50 -13.22
N ASN A 49 3.09 8.91 -13.96
CA ASN A 49 2.99 7.51 -14.34
C ASN A 49 3.32 6.61 -13.14
N SER A 50 3.17 5.29 -13.31
CA SER A 50 3.38 4.30 -12.25
C SER A 50 4.82 4.28 -11.69
N ILE A 51 5.84 4.59 -12.50
CA ILE A 51 7.24 4.61 -12.08
C ILE A 51 7.51 5.85 -11.25
N ASP A 52 7.02 7.00 -11.71
CA ASP A 52 7.23 8.27 -11.03
C ASP A 52 6.55 8.28 -9.67
N ILE A 53 5.29 7.86 -9.59
CA ILE A 53 4.57 7.81 -8.30
C ILE A 53 5.24 6.84 -7.33
N TYR A 54 5.74 5.70 -7.82
CA TYR A 54 6.52 4.77 -7.00
C TYR A 54 7.76 5.45 -6.40
N HIS A 55 8.53 6.20 -7.21
CA HIS A 55 9.70 6.91 -6.70
C HIS A 55 9.36 8.02 -5.72
N GLN A 56 8.19 8.65 -5.83
CA GLN A 56 7.69 9.61 -4.85
C GLN A 56 7.29 8.96 -3.53
N THR A 57 6.73 7.75 -3.56
CA THR A 57 6.14 7.12 -2.36
C THR A 57 6.97 5.99 -1.75
N LYS A 58 8.03 5.50 -2.41
CA LYS A 58 8.84 4.34 -1.94
C LYS A 58 9.45 4.52 -0.54
N ASN A 59 9.70 5.77 -0.14
CA ASN A 59 10.28 6.10 1.17
C ASN A 59 9.20 6.47 2.19
N HIS A 60 7.92 6.26 1.88
CA HIS A 60 6.84 6.50 2.81
C HIS A 60 6.95 5.54 4.00
N GLU A 61 6.66 6.04 5.20
CA GLU A 61 6.77 5.31 6.47
C GLU A 61 6.07 3.95 6.42
N ALA A 62 4.85 3.91 5.89
CA ALA A 62 4.09 2.68 5.65
C ALA A 62 4.82 1.59 4.84
N ILE A 63 5.78 1.93 3.97
CA ILE A 63 6.62 0.96 3.27
C ILE A 63 7.82 0.58 4.14
N LEU A 64 8.49 1.57 4.73
CA LEU A 64 9.68 1.34 5.56
C LEU A 64 9.37 0.44 6.76
N ASP A 65 8.22 0.63 7.40
CA ASP A 65 7.81 -0.14 8.57
C ASP A 65 7.53 -1.61 8.22
N THR A 66 7.17 -1.92 6.97
CA THR A 66 7.01 -3.31 6.52
C THR A 66 8.35 -4.03 6.33
N TYR A 67 9.44 -3.28 6.09
CA TYR A 67 10.78 -3.85 5.99
C TYR A 67 11.48 -3.98 7.34
N GLN A 68 11.14 -3.14 8.32
CA GLN A 68 11.70 -3.17 9.67
C GLN A 68 11.07 -4.25 10.58
N GLN A 69 9.93 -4.82 10.20
CA GLN A 69 9.27 -5.91 10.96
C GLN A 69 9.75 -7.33 10.59
N LYS A 70 10.81 -7.46 9.78
CA LYS A 70 11.46 -8.74 9.45
C LYS A 70 12.82 -8.85 10.12
#